data_AF-A0A8T3R3M1-F1
#
_entry.id   AF-A0A8T3R3M1-F1
#
_cell.length_a   1.000
_cell.length_b   1.000
_cell.length_c   1.000
_cell.angle_alpha   90.00
_cell.angle_beta   90.00
_cell.angle_gamma   90.00
#
_symmetry.space_group_name_H-M   'P 1'
#
loop_
_entity.id
_entity.type
_entity.pdbx_description
1 polymer ?
#
loop_
_entity_poly.entity_id
_entity_poly.type
_entity_poly.pdbx_seq_one_letter_code
_entity_poly.pdbx_strand_id
1 'polypeptide(L)'
;MSLEPRNAAIAYPGGLRARWRWGGSGSGKAVFALSEAGGALIELSARAAADPEPLCRAELRLEGPRGAWSARFASLIHDEPRALHWDTSGLLVVAYGFHTYGLEVASGDPRWDHRSATPLIALLGSPRLAHVIVQSELETFAIEPDGTVAWRVAHSDVVSAADLLGGRLVLTSIDGQVSALDPSTGRPAG
;
A
#
# COMPACT_ATOMS: atom_id res chain seq x y z
N MET A 1 -2.11 -24.75 11.14
CA MET A 1 -1.33 -24.95 9.89
C MET A 1 -0.83 -23.58 9.45
N SER A 2 0.47 -23.33 9.46
CA SER A 2 1.01 -22.12 8.82
C SER A 2 0.91 -22.36 7.31
N LEU A 3 0.08 -21.57 6.63
CA LEU A 3 0.00 -21.59 5.17
C LEU A 3 1.34 -21.14 4.59
N GLU A 4 1.76 -21.76 3.50
CA GLU A 4 2.97 -21.36 2.78
C GLU A 4 2.87 -19.87 2.42
N PRO A 5 3.93 -19.06 2.69
CA PRO A 5 3.91 -17.66 2.32
C PRO A 5 3.72 -17.47 0.82
N ARG A 6 2.88 -16.50 0.47
CA ARG A 6 2.69 -16.05 -0.91
C ARG A 6 3.86 -15.19 -1.35
N ASN A 7 4.13 -15.17 -2.65
CA ASN A 7 5.19 -14.36 -3.25
C ASN A 7 4.70 -13.68 -4.51
N ALA A 8 5.25 -12.50 -4.81
CA ALA A 8 5.02 -11.79 -6.06
C ALA A 8 6.29 -11.03 -6.47
N ALA A 9 6.48 -10.83 -7.77
CA ALA A 9 7.53 -9.98 -8.31
C ALA A 9 6.91 -8.92 -9.23
N ILE A 10 7.27 -7.66 -9.02
CA ILE A 10 6.74 -6.51 -9.75
C ILE A 10 7.92 -5.71 -10.29
N ALA A 11 7.91 -5.38 -11.58
CA ALA A 11 8.87 -4.45 -12.16
C ALA A 11 8.22 -3.07 -12.29
N TYR A 12 8.96 -2.02 -11.91
CA TYR A 12 8.55 -0.64 -12.12
C TYR A 12 9.48 0.04 -13.14
N PRO A 13 9.05 1.17 -13.73
CA PRO A 13 9.93 2.01 -14.55
C PRO A 13 11.23 2.38 -13.84
N GLY A 14 12.28 2.68 -14.60
CA GLY A 14 13.61 3.00 -14.05
C GLY A 14 14.44 1.79 -13.63
N GLY A 15 14.03 0.57 -14.02
CA GLY A 15 14.77 -0.66 -13.73
C GLY A 15 14.58 -1.17 -12.30
N LEU A 16 13.59 -0.66 -11.58
CA LEU A 16 13.24 -1.08 -10.23
C LEU A 16 12.51 -2.43 -10.25
N ARG A 17 12.83 -3.31 -9.31
CA ARG A 17 12.20 -4.62 -9.13
C ARG A 17 11.84 -4.80 -7.67
N ALA A 18 10.55 -4.94 -7.40
CA ALA A 18 10.03 -5.31 -6.09
C ALA A 18 9.76 -6.81 -6.04
N ARG A 19 10.17 -7.44 -4.94
CA ARG A 19 9.83 -8.83 -4.61
C ARG A 19 9.15 -8.85 -3.27
N TRP A 20 7.95 -9.40 -3.26
CA TRP A 20 7.08 -9.47 -2.09
C TRP A 20 7.03 -10.90 -1.60
N ARG A 21 7.00 -11.04 -0.27
CA ARG A 21 6.60 -12.26 0.41
C ARG A 21 5.67 -11.92 1.57
N TRP A 22 4.56 -12.63 1.72
CA TRP A 22 3.62 -12.36 2.82
C TRP A 22 2.87 -13.60 3.26
N GLY A 23 2.32 -13.56 4.47
CA GLY A 23 1.57 -14.67 5.05
C GLY A 23 0.62 -14.22 6.16
N GLY A 24 -0.21 -15.17 6.59
CA GLY A 24 -1.20 -14.96 7.66
C GLY A 24 -0.60 -14.77 9.05
N SER A 25 -1.45 -14.76 10.06
CA SER A 25 -1.07 -14.55 11.47
C SER A 25 0.06 -15.49 11.92
N GLY A 26 1.06 -14.94 12.61
CA GLY A 26 2.19 -15.71 13.15
C GLY A 26 3.19 -16.21 12.10
N SER A 27 3.08 -15.76 10.84
CA SER A 27 3.89 -16.29 9.73
C SER A 27 5.30 -15.69 9.62
N GLY A 28 5.71 -14.78 10.52
CA GLY A 28 6.97 -14.04 10.40
C GLY A 28 8.20 -14.91 10.13
N LYS A 29 8.36 -16.01 10.87
CA LYS A 29 9.46 -16.96 10.64
C LYS A 29 9.47 -17.52 9.22
N ALA A 30 8.31 -17.86 8.67
CA ALA A 30 8.19 -18.42 7.33
C ALA A 30 8.37 -17.35 6.25
N VAL A 31 7.79 -16.16 6.44
CA VAL A 31 7.90 -15.02 5.52
C VAL A 31 9.36 -14.57 5.39
N PHE A 32 10.08 -14.46 6.50
CA PHE A 32 11.46 -13.96 6.51
C PHE A 32 12.53 -15.07 6.33
N ALA A 33 12.13 -16.32 6.14
CA ALA A 33 13.06 -17.44 5.99
C ALA A 33 13.99 -17.32 4.77
N LEU A 34 13.55 -16.60 3.73
CA LEU A 34 14.33 -16.33 2.52
C LEU A 34 14.62 -14.83 2.36
N SER A 35 14.69 -14.09 3.47
CA SER A 35 15.14 -12.69 3.42
C SER A 35 16.54 -12.63 2.81
N GLU A 36 16.69 -11.84 1.76
CA GLU A 36 17.96 -11.71 1.07
C GLU A 36 18.87 -10.69 1.75
N ALA A 37 20.17 -11.00 1.75
CA ALA A 37 21.20 -10.17 2.32
C ALA A 37 21.54 -8.96 1.43
N GLY A 38 22.16 -7.95 2.04
CA GLY A 38 22.61 -6.72 1.37
C GLY A 38 21.55 -5.63 1.36
N GLY A 39 21.98 -4.37 1.38
CA GLY A 39 21.06 -3.22 1.51
C GLY A 39 20.59 -2.97 2.95
N ALA A 40 19.83 -1.90 3.13
CA ALA A 40 19.18 -1.59 4.41
C ALA A 40 17.97 -2.51 4.64
N LEU A 41 17.67 -2.81 5.92
CA LEU A 41 16.43 -3.46 6.34
C LEU A 41 15.64 -2.48 7.23
N ILE A 42 14.44 -2.11 6.79
CA ILE A 42 13.57 -1.17 7.45
C ILE A 42 12.45 -1.95 8.16
N GLU A 43 12.37 -1.83 9.48
CA GLU A 43 11.36 -2.49 10.31
C GLU A 43 10.15 -1.56 10.54
N LEU A 44 9.07 -1.80 9.79
CA LEU A 44 7.81 -1.03 9.90
C LEU A 44 6.71 -1.81 10.61
N SER A 45 6.98 -3.06 11.02
CA SER A 45 6.00 -3.95 11.63
C SER A 45 5.39 -3.37 12.92
N ALA A 46 6.17 -2.59 13.68
CA ALA A 46 5.73 -1.95 14.93
C ALA A 46 4.66 -0.85 14.72
N ARG A 47 4.46 -0.38 13.48
CA ARG A 47 3.41 0.60 13.14
C ARG A 47 2.01 0.00 13.27
N ALA A 48 1.87 -1.30 13.02
CA ALA A 48 0.60 -2.00 13.13
C ALA A 48 0.23 -2.35 14.58
N ALA A 49 1.21 -2.81 15.38
CA ALA A 49 1.05 -3.09 16.80
C ALA A 49 2.42 -3.13 17.50
N ALA A 50 2.43 -2.93 18.82
CA ALA A 50 3.64 -3.02 19.64
C ALA A 50 4.31 -4.41 19.57
N ASP A 51 3.49 -5.48 19.54
CA ASP A 51 3.94 -6.83 19.27
C ASP A 51 3.43 -7.31 17.89
N PRO A 52 4.30 -7.34 16.87
CA PRO A 52 3.93 -7.80 15.54
C PRO A 52 4.11 -9.31 15.35
N GLU A 53 4.58 -10.07 16.34
CA GLU A 53 4.79 -11.52 16.21
C GLU A 53 3.51 -12.31 15.86
N PRO A 54 2.35 -12.08 16.52
CA PRO A 54 1.13 -12.81 16.19
C PRO A 54 0.45 -12.33 14.90
N LEU A 55 0.91 -11.22 14.30
CA LEU A 55 0.26 -10.58 13.17
C LEU A 55 0.55 -11.25 11.83
N CYS A 56 -0.24 -10.89 10.81
CA CYS A 56 0.10 -11.18 9.42
C CYS A 56 1.37 -10.41 9.07
N ARG A 57 2.26 -11.02 8.28
CA ARG A 57 3.58 -10.45 7.98
C ARG A 57 3.80 -10.33 6.49
N ALA A 58 4.49 -9.27 6.10
CA ALA A 58 4.97 -9.07 4.73
C ALA A 58 6.41 -8.55 4.73
N GLU A 59 7.17 -8.94 3.72
CA GLU A 59 8.48 -8.39 3.40
C GLU A 59 8.48 -7.94 1.94
N LEU A 60 8.94 -6.72 1.71
CA LEU A 60 9.31 -6.18 0.41
C LEU A 60 10.82 -6.17 0.31
N ARG A 61 11.35 -6.59 -0.84
CA ARG A 61 12.70 -6.30 -1.30
C ARG A 61 12.59 -5.43 -2.54
N LEU A 62 13.13 -4.21 -2.51
CA LEU A 62 13.26 -3.36 -3.70
C LEU A 62 14.70 -3.36 -4.17
N GLU A 63 14.92 -3.58 -5.46
CA GLU A 63 16.22 -3.57 -6.12
C GLU A 63 16.20 -2.61 -7.30
N GLY A 64 17.29 -1.90 -7.50
CA GLY A 64 17.44 -0.98 -8.62
C GLY A 64 18.88 -0.56 -8.89
N PRO A 65 19.08 0.36 -9.86
CA PRO A 65 20.42 0.81 -10.25
C PRO A 65 21.23 1.44 -9.12
N ARG A 66 20.57 1.93 -8.06
CA ARG A 66 21.19 2.60 -6.92
C ARG A 66 21.45 1.67 -5.72
N GLY A 67 21.13 0.38 -5.85
CA GLY A 67 21.25 -0.60 -4.78
C GLY A 67 19.93 -1.27 -4.46
N ALA A 68 19.88 -1.88 -3.28
CA ALA A 68 18.72 -2.61 -2.80
C ALA A 68 18.42 -2.26 -1.34
N TRP A 69 17.17 -2.45 -0.94
CA TRP A 69 16.74 -2.38 0.45
C TRP A 69 15.52 -3.29 0.66
N SER A 70 15.27 -3.66 1.91
CA SER A 70 14.11 -4.46 2.30
C SER A 70 13.28 -3.72 3.36
N ALA A 71 11.97 -3.92 3.35
CA ALA A 71 11.08 -3.41 4.39
C ALA A 71 10.13 -4.51 4.88
N ARG A 72 9.90 -4.57 6.19
CA ARG A 72 9.02 -5.55 6.83
C ARG A 72 7.81 -4.88 7.47
N PHE A 73 6.66 -5.47 7.21
CA PHE A 73 5.36 -4.95 7.61
C PHE A 73 4.59 -5.98 8.43
N ALA A 74 3.58 -5.49 9.14
CA ALA A 74 2.60 -6.31 9.84
C ALA A 74 1.18 -5.79 9.60
N SER A 75 0.19 -6.67 9.77
CA SER A 75 -1.22 -6.34 9.63
C SER A 75 -2.09 -7.24 10.52
N LEU A 76 -3.19 -6.68 11.02
CA LEU A 76 -4.23 -7.42 11.75
C LEU A 76 -5.06 -8.32 10.82
N ILE A 77 -5.07 -8.03 9.51
CA ILE A 77 -5.77 -8.81 8.49
C ILE A 77 -4.79 -9.46 7.53
N HIS A 78 -5.19 -10.62 7.02
CA HIS A 78 -4.47 -11.29 5.95
C HIS A 78 -4.95 -10.73 4.61
N ASP A 79 -4.12 -9.91 3.98
CA ASP A 79 -4.35 -9.33 2.66
C ASP A 79 -3.08 -9.39 1.81
N GLU A 80 -3.19 -9.10 0.52
CA GLU A 80 -2.09 -8.93 -0.41
C GLU A 80 -1.51 -7.51 -0.33
N PRO A 81 -0.20 -7.35 -0.06
CA PRO A 81 0.43 -6.03 -0.07
C PRO A 81 0.43 -5.44 -1.48
N ARG A 82 0.28 -4.11 -1.55
CA ARG A 82 0.28 -3.35 -2.80
C ARG A 82 1.37 -2.31 -2.77
N ALA A 83 1.98 -2.04 -3.93
CA ALA A 83 2.93 -0.95 -4.05
C ALA A 83 2.88 -0.26 -5.41
N LEU A 84 3.00 1.06 -5.38
CA LEU A 84 3.02 1.95 -6.54
C LEU A 84 4.31 2.77 -6.53
N HIS A 85 5.03 2.77 -7.65
CA HIS A 85 6.17 3.66 -7.84
C HIS A 85 5.68 5.04 -8.28
N TRP A 86 5.86 6.02 -7.41
CA TRP A 86 5.56 7.43 -7.63
C TRP A 86 6.84 8.18 -7.95
N ASP A 87 7.25 8.09 -9.22
CA ASP A 87 8.53 8.55 -9.74
C ASP A 87 8.77 10.05 -9.54
N THR A 88 7.77 10.89 -9.79
CA THR A 88 7.88 12.35 -9.64
C THR A 88 8.15 12.80 -8.20
N SER A 89 7.77 11.98 -7.22
CA SER A 89 8.01 12.23 -5.79
C SER A 89 9.22 11.48 -5.24
N GLY A 90 9.81 10.55 -6.01
CA GLY A 90 10.87 9.66 -5.57
C GLY A 90 10.41 8.63 -4.54
N LEU A 91 9.11 8.29 -4.51
CA LEU A 91 8.51 7.44 -3.49
C LEU A 91 8.04 6.10 -4.06
N LEU A 92 8.21 5.04 -3.28
CA LEU A 92 7.42 3.84 -3.38
C LEU A 92 6.30 3.95 -2.34
N VAL A 93 5.06 4.05 -2.81
CA VAL A 93 3.89 4.04 -1.93
C VAL A 93 3.47 2.59 -1.71
N VAL A 94 3.39 2.16 -0.45
CA VAL A 94 3.02 0.80 -0.05
C VAL A 94 1.69 0.84 0.69
N ALA A 95 0.75 -0.04 0.37
CA ALA A 95 -0.46 -0.27 1.14
C ALA A 95 -0.50 -1.72 1.66
N TYR A 96 -0.70 -1.90 2.95
CA TYR A 96 -0.84 -3.23 3.56
C TYR A 96 -1.74 -3.18 4.80
N GLY A 97 -2.82 -3.98 4.77
CA GLY A 97 -3.77 -4.05 5.86
C GLY A 97 -4.51 -2.73 6.06
N PHE A 98 -4.09 -1.94 7.05
CA PHE A 98 -4.69 -0.65 7.42
C PHE A 98 -3.77 0.54 7.16
N HIS A 99 -2.53 0.29 6.70
CA HIS A 99 -1.51 1.32 6.63
C HIS A 99 -1.09 1.55 5.19
N THR A 100 -0.91 2.84 4.86
CA THR A 100 -0.21 3.31 3.67
C THR A 100 1.09 3.97 4.08
N TYR A 101 2.18 3.68 3.39
CA TYR A 101 3.51 4.22 3.66
C TYR A 101 4.06 4.90 2.41
N GLY A 102 4.72 6.04 2.57
CA GLY A 102 5.57 6.65 1.55
C GLY A 102 7.02 6.37 1.87
N LEU A 103 7.65 5.48 1.10
CA LEU A 103 9.04 5.09 1.31
C LEU A 103 9.93 5.72 0.23
N GLU A 104 11.10 6.23 0.62
CA GLU A 104 12.10 6.68 -0.33
C GLU A 104 12.54 5.54 -1.24
N VAL A 105 12.46 5.72 -2.56
CA VAL A 105 12.89 4.68 -3.51
C VAL A 105 14.38 4.35 -3.35
N ALA A 106 15.20 5.35 -3.01
CA ALA A 106 16.64 5.19 -2.94
C ALA A 106 17.12 4.44 -1.69
N SER A 107 16.46 4.60 -0.54
CA SER A 107 16.92 4.08 0.75
C SER A 107 15.93 3.18 1.47
N GLY A 108 14.64 3.27 1.15
CA GLY A 108 13.56 2.62 1.88
C GLY A 108 13.11 3.37 3.13
N ASP A 109 13.72 4.52 3.44
CA ASP A 109 13.37 5.31 4.62
C ASP A 109 11.91 5.79 4.54
N PRO A 110 11.13 5.68 5.62
CA PRO A 110 9.76 6.16 5.64
C PRO A 110 9.74 7.69 5.71
N ARG A 111 9.15 8.34 4.70
CA ARG A 111 8.82 9.77 4.76
C ARG A 111 7.55 10.02 5.57
N TRP A 112 6.56 9.16 5.39
CA TRP A 112 5.27 9.26 6.05
C TRP A 112 4.59 7.90 6.15
N ASP A 113 3.66 7.79 7.10
CA ASP A 113 2.70 6.72 7.21
C ASP A 113 1.31 7.29 7.49
N HIS A 114 0.28 6.65 6.93
CA HIS A 114 -1.12 6.98 7.14
C HIS A 114 -1.88 5.70 7.52
N ARG A 115 -2.70 5.79 8.55
CA ARG A 115 -3.52 4.69 9.03
C ARG A 115 -5.00 4.96 8.75
N SER A 116 -5.63 3.99 8.09
CA SER A 116 -7.08 3.92 7.94
C SER A 116 -7.74 3.26 9.15
N ALA A 117 -9.01 3.62 9.40
CA ALA A 117 -9.84 2.97 10.40
C ALA A 117 -10.30 1.57 9.95
N THR A 118 -10.43 1.34 8.64
CA THR A 118 -10.84 0.06 8.04
C THR A 118 -9.79 -0.47 7.05
N PRO A 119 -9.83 -1.76 6.70
CA PRO A 119 -8.97 -2.36 5.69
C PRO A 119 -8.86 -1.55 4.41
N LEU A 120 -7.64 -1.45 3.89
CA LEU A 120 -7.35 -0.89 2.57
C LEU A 120 -7.71 -1.90 1.49
N ILE A 121 -8.40 -1.45 0.45
CA ILE A 121 -8.80 -2.30 -0.67
C ILE A 121 -8.12 -1.88 -1.99
N ALA A 122 -7.73 -0.61 -2.14
CA ALA A 122 -7.03 -0.14 -3.33
C ALA A 122 -5.98 0.94 -3.03
N LEU A 123 -4.92 0.93 -3.83
CA LEU A 123 -3.91 1.97 -3.95
C LEU A 123 -3.80 2.34 -5.44
N LEU A 124 -4.14 3.58 -5.76
CA LEU A 124 -4.32 4.05 -7.14
C LEU A 124 -3.45 5.29 -7.36
N GLY A 125 -2.83 5.38 -8.54
CA GLY A 125 -2.06 6.54 -8.95
C GLY A 125 -2.25 6.83 -10.43
N SER A 126 -2.00 8.08 -10.82
CA SER A 126 -2.08 8.52 -12.20
C SER A 126 -1.08 9.65 -12.42
N PRO A 127 -0.39 9.70 -13.58
CA PRO A 127 0.47 10.84 -13.92
C PRO A 127 -0.29 12.17 -14.08
N ARG A 128 -1.64 12.13 -14.08
CA ARG A 128 -2.51 13.31 -14.11
C ARG A 128 -2.89 13.84 -12.72
N LEU A 129 -2.49 13.15 -11.65
CA LEU A 129 -2.82 13.52 -10.28
C LEU A 129 -1.54 13.91 -9.53
N ALA A 130 -1.66 14.93 -8.68
CA ALA A 130 -0.58 15.38 -7.80
C ALA A 130 -0.48 14.55 -6.51
N HIS A 131 -1.37 13.58 -6.34
CA HIS A 131 -1.50 12.73 -5.16
C HIS A 131 -1.77 11.28 -5.56
N VAL A 132 -1.52 10.36 -4.63
CA VAL A 132 -2.05 8.99 -4.71
C VAL A 132 -3.42 8.93 -4.05
N ILE A 133 -4.27 8.03 -4.54
CA ILE A 133 -5.57 7.74 -3.96
C ILE A 133 -5.50 6.40 -3.25
N VAL A 134 -5.98 6.37 -2.03
CA VAL A 134 -6.12 5.14 -1.25
C VAL A 134 -7.59 4.96 -0.91
N GLN A 135 -8.09 3.76 -1.16
CA GLN A 135 -9.42 3.35 -0.79
C GLN A 135 -9.32 2.36 0.38
N SER A 136 -10.06 2.65 1.45
CA SER A 136 -10.43 1.69 2.47
C SER A 136 -11.90 1.30 2.33
N GLU A 137 -12.37 0.34 3.12
CA GLU A 137 -13.79 -0.08 3.07
C GLU A 137 -14.76 1.09 3.27
N LEU A 138 -14.43 2.10 4.08
CA LEU A 138 -15.35 3.18 4.46
C LEU A 138 -14.86 4.59 4.16
N GLU A 139 -13.62 4.75 3.70
CA GLU A 139 -13.06 6.06 3.38
C GLU A 139 -12.19 6.00 2.11
N THR A 140 -12.30 7.03 1.27
CA THR A 140 -11.31 7.36 0.25
C THR A 140 -10.49 8.55 0.73
N PHE A 141 -9.17 8.50 0.56
CA PHE A 141 -8.30 9.64 0.84
C PHE A 141 -7.25 9.82 -0.26
N ALA A 142 -6.97 11.07 -0.58
CA ALA A 142 -5.86 11.48 -1.42
C ALA A 142 -4.68 11.92 -0.56
N ILE A 143 -3.51 11.34 -0.79
CA ILE A 143 -2.29 11.63 -0.04
C ILE A 143 -1.27 12.32 -0.94
N GLU A 144 -0.83 13.50 -0.52
CA GLU A 144 0.22 14.29 -1.17
C GLU A 144 1.62 13.69 -0.96
N PRO A 145 2.65 14.12 -1.71
CA PRO A 145 4.00 13.58 -1.59
C PRO A 145 4.60 13.70 -0.18
N ASP A 146 4.19 14.70 0.59
CA ASP A 146 4.62 14.94 1.97
C ASP A 146 3.82 14.15 3.02
N GLY A 147 2.82 13.37 2.60
CA GLY A 147 1.96 12.56 3.46
C GLY A 147 0.72 13.29 3.97
N THR A 148 0.54 14.57 3.65
CA THR A 148 -0.69 15.30 4.00
C THR A 148 -1.87 14.79 3.18
N VAL A 149 -3.08 14.90 3.74
CA VAL A 149 -4.30 14.45 3.06
C VAL A 149 -4.92 15.63 2.31
N ALA A 150 -4.82 15.61 0.97
CA ALA A 150 -5.37 16.65 0.11
C ALA A 150 -6.90 16.73 0.19
N TRP A 151 -7.55 15.56 0.18
CA TRP A 151 -9.00 15.44 0.37
C TRP A 151 -9.36 14.06 0.94
N ARG A 152 -10.55 13.98 1.54
CA ARG A 152 -11.10 12.74 2.10
C ARG A 152 -12.60 12.69 1.89
N VAL A 153 -13.10 11.49 1.62
CA VAL A 153 -14.52 11.18 1.50
C VAL A 153 -14.83 9.98 2.38
N ALA A 154 -15.79 10.14 3.29
CA ALA A 154 -16.37 9.03 4.03
C ALA A 154 -17.56 8.46 3.25
N HIS A 155 -17.68 7.14 3.22
CA HIS A 155 -18.75 6.42 2.56
C HIS A 155 -19.78 5.94 3.56
N SER A 156 -21.05 5.98 3.17
CA SER A 156 -22.15 5.49 3.99
C SER A 156 -22.33 3.96 3.92
N ASP A 157 -21.67 3.33 2.95
CA ASP A 157 -21.71 1.88 2.71
C ASP A 157 -20.28 1.37 2.44
N VAL A 158 -20.07 0.07 2.62
CA VAL A 158 -18.79 -0.59 2.38
C VAL A 158 -18.49 -0.58 0.89
N VAL A 159 -17.38 0.05 0.52
CA VAL A 159 -16.81 -0.03 -0.81
C VAL A 159 -16.06 -1.36 -0.95
N SER A 160 -16.37 -2.11 -1.99
CA SER A 160 -15.76 -3.42 -2.31
C SER A 160 -14.73 -3.35 -3.44
N ALA A 161 -14.83 -2.34 -4.31
CA ALA A 161 -13.84 -2.09 -5.37
C ALA A 161 -13.72 -0.59 -5.68
N ALA A 162 -12.51 -0.19 -6.12
CA ALA A 162 -12.22 1.18 -6.54
C ALA A 162 -11.25 1.18 -7.72
N ASP A 163 -11.60 1.89 -8.79
CA ASP A 163 -10.84 1.93 -10.03
C ASP A 163 -10.75 3.34 -10.61
N LEU A 164 -9.63 3.67 -11.26
CA LEU A 164 -9.51 4.89 -12.08
C LEU A 164 -9.90 4.58 -13.52
N LEU A 165 -11.11 4.97 -13.92
CA LEU A 165 -11.68 4.68 -15.24
C LEU A 165 -12.19 5.96 -15.92
N GLY A 166 -11.74 6.22 -17.15
CA GLY A 166 -12.20 7.37 -17.93
C GLY A 166 -11.97 8.74 -17.27
N GLY A 167 -10.95 8.86 -16.41
CA GLY A 167 -10.67 10.10 -15.65
C GLY A 167 -11.53 10.27 -14.40
N ARG A 168 -12.29 9.25 -14.00
CA ARG A 168 -13.09 9.22 -12.77
C ARG A 168 -12.55 8.17 -11.81
N LEU A 169 -12.73 8.39 -10.52
CA LEU A 169 -12.62 7.35 -9.51
C LEU A 169 -13.98 6.68 -9.39
N VAL A 170 -14.09 5.46 -9.89
CA VAL A 170 -15.31 4.65 -9.83
C VAL A 170 -15.24 3.78 -8.59
N LEU A 171 -16.28 3.84 -7.76
CA LEU A 171 -16.41 3.06 -6.53
C LEU A 171 -17.61 2.14 -6.66
N THR A 172 -17.41 0.86 -6.32
CA THR A 172 -18.47 -0.15 -6.27
C THR A 172 -18.68 -0.55 -4.81
N SER A 173 -19.91 -0.43 -4.31
CA SER A 173 -20.26 -0.88 -2.97
C SER A 173 -20.47 -2.39 -2.90
N ILE A 174 -20.54 -2.95 -1.70
CA ILE A 174 -20.79 -4.39 -1.52
C ILE A 174 -22.17 -4.81 -2.05
N ASP A 175 -23.14 -3.91 -2.03
CA ASP A 175 -24.48 -4.09 -2.60
C ASP A 175 -24.53 -3.85 -4.12
N GLY A 176 -23.38 -3.61 -4.75
CA GLY A 176 -23.24 -3.41 -6.19
C GLY A 176 -23.62 -2.01 -6.67
N GLN A 177 -23.87 -1.06 -5.77
CA GLN A 177 -24.09 0.34 -6.15
C GLN A 177 -22.79 0.95 -6.68
N VAL A 178 -22.88 1.65 -7.82
CA VAL A 178 -21.73 2.30 -8.44
C VAL A 178 -21.86 3.81 -8.29
N SER A 179 -20.80 4.44 -7.78
CA SER A 179 -20.68 5.90 -7.73
C SER A 179 -19.35 6.34 -8.38
N ALA A 180 -19.27 7.61 -8.73
CA ALA A 180 -18.06 8.19 -9.32
C ALA A 180 -17.69 9.48 -8.61
N LEU A 181 -16.40 9.63 -8.33
CA LEU A 181 -15.78 10.83 -7.81
C LEU A 181 -14.81 11.40 -8.85
N ASP A 182 -14.65 12.72 -8.85
CA ASP A 182 -13.51 13.38 -9.48
C ASP A 182 -12.26 13.04 -8.66
N PRO A 183 -11.28 12.31 -9.24
CA PRO A 183 -10.10 11.88 -8.50
C PRO A 183 -9.19 13.03 -8.09
N SER A 184 -9.34 14.22 -8.68
CA SER A 184 -8.53 15.39 -8.30
C SER A 184 -9.05 16.07 -7.03
N THR A 185 -10.36 15.99 -6.76
CA THR A 185 -11.01 16.75 -5.69
C THR A 185 -11.79 15.91 -4.67
N GLY A 186 -12.07 14.64 -4.98
CA GLY A 186 -12.94 13.77 -4.18
C GLY A 186 -14.42 14.13 -4.26
N ARG A 187 -14.82 15.09 -5.10
CA ARG A 187 -16.24 15.48 -5.25
C ARG A 187 -16.98 14.53 -6.18
N PRO A 188 -18.31 14.35 -6.07
CA PRO A 188 -19.07 13.57 -7.03
C PRO A 188 -18.81 14.01 -8.48
N ALA A 189 -18.45 13.05 -9.34
CA ALA A 189 -18.31 13.27 -10.78
C ALA A 189 -19.70 13.11 -11.40
N GLY A 190 -20.28 14.22 -11.88
CA GLY A 190 -21.60 14.25 -12.53
C GLY A 190 -21.72 13.42 -13.80
#